data_AF-A0A0D2FF85-F1
#
_entry.id   AF-A0A0D2FF85-F1
#
_cell.length_a   1.000
_cell.length_b   1.000
_cell.length_c   1.000
_cell.angle_alpha   90.00
_cell.angle_beta   90.00
_cell.angle_gamma   90.00
#
_symmetry.space_group_name_H-M   'P 1'
#
loop_
_entity.id
_entity.type
_entity.pdbx_description
1 polymer ?
#
loop_
_entity_poly.entity_id
_entity_poly.type
_entity_poly.pdbx_seq_one_letter_code
_entity_poly.pdbx_strand_id
1 'polypeptide(L)'
;MRRVSRDGDYNAQDDEGNLLSEESGTFAPLEVAHIIPHSLMTFPSGKTELVCPLPFPKDESKQLALAILNMFDDGVVHLIESIDIDRPRNAITLTHDFHQLFGGFEVYFEPTGNEPHTYRVDSTSTGILRHRIFPVNRTLFLTDTRTIDPPSPRLLAIHSAIAHILHMSAAGRYIDSVLEDLDQGEISVDGSTPLGHFTALRIHGWWDGRIRAY
;
A
#
# COMPACT_ATOMS: atom_id res chain seq x y z
N MET A 1 -9.72 -23.33 -9.80
CA MET A 1 -9.23 -24.67 -10.24
C MET A 1 -9.73 -25.83 -9.37
N ARG A 2 -9.33 -25.97 -8.09
CA ARG A 2 -9.72 -27.15 -7.28
C ARG A 2 -11.25 -27.36 -7.13
N ARG A 3 -12.03 -26.30 -6.91
CA ARG A 3 -13.50 -26.38 -6.79
C ARG A 3 -14.15 -26.83 -8.10
N VAL A 4 -13.73 -26.23 -9.21
CA VAL A 4 -14.16 -26.61 -10.57
C VAL A 4 -13.85 -28.08 -10.86
N SER A 5 -12.65 -28.57 -10.50
CA SER A 5 -12.30 -29.98 -10.66
C SER A 5 -13.15 -30.93 -9.80
N ARG A 6 -13.68 -30.47 -8.66
CA ARG A 6 -14.47 -31.28 -7.73
C ARG A 6 -15.96 -31.27 -8.08
N ASP A 7 -16.50 -30.09 -8.39
CA ASP A 7 -17.95 -29.84 -8.47
C ASP A 7 -18.42 -29.63 -9.93
N GLY A 8 -17.48 -29.48 -10.88
CA GLY A 8 -17.74 -29.22 -12.28
C GLY A 8 -17.99 -27.74 -12.60
N ASP A 9 -17.84 -27.36 -13.86
CA ASP A 9 -17.93 -25.96 -14.33
C ASP A 9 -19.26 -25.28 -13.97
N TYR A 10 -20.36 -26.03 -13.94
CA TYR A 10 -21.71 -25.49 -13.75
C TYR A 10 -22.17 -25.42 -12.28
N ASN A 11 -21.50 -26.12 -11.35
CA ASN A 11 -21.93 -26.18 -9.95
C ASN A 11 -20.87 -25.67 -8.97
N ALA A 12 -19.66 -25.34 -9.43
CA ALA A 12 -18.62 -24.82 -8.56
C ALA A 12 -19.01 -23.42 -8.02
N GLN A 13 -18.95 -23.26 -6.70
CA GLN A 13 -19.34 -22.04 -6.00
C GLN A 13 -18.19 -21.40 -5.23
N ASP A 14 -18.26 -20.09 -5.04
CA ASP A 14 -17.40 -19.35 -4.12
C ASP A 14 -17.81 -19.59 -2.65
N ASP A 15 -17.17 -18.88 -1.71
CA ASP A 15 -17.47 -19.02 -0.26
C ASP A 15 -18.77 -18.32 0.17
N GLU A 16 -19.37 -17.51 -0.72
CA GLU A 16 -20.65 -16.83 -0.52
C GLU A 16 -21.81 -17.59 -1.19
N GLY A 17 -21.51 -18.69 -1.91
CA GLY A 17 -22.49 -19.51 -2.61
C GLY A 17 -22.79 -19.06 -4.04
N ASN A 18 -22.08 -18.05 -4.56
CA ASN A 18 -22.24 -17.59 -5.93
C ASN A 18 -21.56 -18.57 -6.90
N LEU A 19 -22.15 -18.75 -8.09
CA LEU A 19 -21.61 -19.64 -9.11
C LEU A 19 -20.37 -19.04 -9.76
N LEU A 20 -19.26 -19.79 -9.76
CA LEU A 20 -18.01 -19.36 -10.39
C LEU A 20 -18.13 -19.19 -11.91
N SER A 21 -19.11 -19.86 -12.53
CA SER A 21 -19.38 -19.73 -13.97
C SER A 21 -19.95 -18.35 -14.34
N GLU A 22 -20.68 -17.69 -13.44
CA GLU A 22 -21.21 -16.34 -13.63
C GLU A 22 -20.12 -15.28 -13.55
N GLU A 23 -18.99 -15.61 -12.90
CA GLU A 23 -17.78 -14.79 -12.79
C GLU A 23 -16.70 -15.17 -13.81
N SER A 24 -17.05 -15.94 -14.84
CA SER A 24 -16.11 -16.34 -15.89
C SER A 24 -15.48 -15.10 -16.56
N GLY A 25 -14.16 -14.98 -16.45
CA GLY A 25 -13.39 -13.89 -17.04
C GLY A 25 -13.10 -12.71 -16.10
N THR A 26 -13.59 -12.73 -14.85
CA THR A 26 -13.22 -11.73 -13.82
C THR A 26 -12.09 -12.21 -12.91
N PHE A 27 -11.72 -13.50 -12.98
CA PHE A 27 -10.63 -14.06 -12.20
C PHE A 27 -9.29 -13.41 -12.55
N ALA A 28 -8.62 -12.86 -11.54
CA ALA A 28 -7.30 -12.28 -11.64
C ALA A 28 -6.35 -12.94 -10.63
N PRO A 29 -5.04 -13.00 -10.91
CA PRO A 29 -4.06 -13.42 -9.93
C PRO A 29 -4.09 -12.47 -8.73
N LEU A 30 -3.90 -13.04 -7.54
CA LEU A 30 -3.78 -12.28 -6.30
C LEU A 30 -2.30 -12.07 -5.97
N GLU A 31 -2.00 -10.89 -5.48
CA GLU A 31 -0.70 -10.48 -4.97
C GLU A 31 -0.84 -10.17 -3.48
N VAL A 32 0.24 -10.40 -2.73
CA VAL A 32 0.31 -10.02 -1.32
C VAL A 32 0.80 -8.58 -1.25
N ALA A 33 -0.01 -7.71 -0.65
CA ALA A 33 0.29 -6.32 -0.40
C ALA A 33 0.58 -6.12 1.08
N HIS A 34 1.70 -5.46 1.41
CA HIS A 34 1.91 -4.99 2.79
C HIS A 34 0.98 -3.80 3.07
N ILE A 35 0.34 -3.77 4.25
CA ILE A 35 -0.48 -2.63 4.69
C ILE A 35 0.42 -1.44 5.01
N ILE A 36 1.44 -1.66 5.83
CA ILE A 36 2.51 -0.72 6.10
C ILE A 36 3.76 -1.18 5.32
N PRO A 37 4.34 -0.34 4.45
CA PRO A 37 5.41 -0.75 3.54
C PRO A 37 6.63 -1.35 4.26
N HIS A 38 7.10 -2.50 3.76
CA HIS A 38 8.30 -3.18 4.27
C HIS A 38 9.53 -2.28 4.32
N SER A 39 9.65 -1.36 3.36
CA SER A 39 10.78 -0.43 3.22
C SER A 39 11.02 0.45 4.46
N LEU A 40 10.01 0.65 5.32
CA LEU A 40 10.15 1.39 6.57
C LEU A 40 11.08 0.68 7.58
N MET A 41 11.17 -0.65 7.53
CA MET A 41 12.00 -1.44 8.45
C MET A 41 13.31 -1.94 7.83
N THR A 42 13.52 -1.72 6.53
CA THR A 42 14.78 -2.10 5.86
C THR A 42 15.91 -1.13 6.24
N PHE A 43 16.62 -1.39 7.34
CA PHE A 43 17.86 -0.66 7.65
C PHE A 43 18.98 -1.15 6.73
N PRO A 44 19.82 -0.26 6.17
CA PRO A 44 20.97 -0.71 5.39
C PRO A 44 21.93 -1.49 6.31
N SER A 45 21.91 -2.82 6.17
CA SER A 45 22.89 -3.68 6.80
C SER A 45 24.24 -3.46 6.13
N GLY A 46 25.13 -2.75 6.84
CA GLY A 46 26.57 -2.72 6.60
C GLY A 46 27.02 -2.43 5.17
N LYS A 47 26.99 -1.16 4.75
CA LYS A 47 27.96 -0.66 3.76
C LYS A 47 28.49 0.71 4.18
N THR A 48 29.80 0.74 4.38
CA THR A 48 30.64 1.92 4.52
C THR A 48 30.53 2.75 3.24
N GLU A 49 29.55 3.64 3.14
CA GLU A 49 29.50 4.64 2.08
C GLU A 49 29.54 6.03 2.72
N LEU A 50 30.71 6.65 2.56
CA LEU A 50 31.05 8.06 2.71
C LEU A 50 29.97 8.92 3.36
N VAL A 51 30.21 9.24 4.65
CA VAL A 51 29.55 10.29 5.40
C VAL A 51 29.60 11.59 4.59
N CYS A 52 28.48 11.97 3.96
CA CYS A 52 28.24 13.36 3.57
C CYS A 52 27.76 14.11 4.82
N PRO A 53 28.48 15.13 5.31
CA PRO A 53 28.13 15.84 6.54
C PRO A 53 27.12 16.94 6.24
N LEU A 54 25.84 16.60 6.02
CA LEU A 54 24.69 17.52 6.01
C LEU A 54 23.42 16.79 6.53
N PRO A 55 22.43 17.50 7.11
CA PRO A 55 21.80 17.10 8.38
C PRO A 55 20.60 16.15 8.28
N PHE A 56 20.43 15.38 7.21
CA PHE A 56 19.31 14.42 7.14
C PHE A 56 19.78 13.05 6.61
N PRO A 57 20.25 12.16 7.50
CA PRO A 57 20.48 10.75 7.21
C PRO A 57 19.15 10.04 6.87
N LYS A 58 19.20 9.10 5.93
CA LYS A 58 18.08 8.22 5.52
C LYS A 58 17.36 7.55 6.71
N ASP A 59 18.07 7.31 7.81
CA ASP A 59 17.52 6.73 9.04
C ASP A 59 16.60 7.68 9.81
N GLU A 60 16.81 9.00 9.76
CA GLU A 60 15.95 9.97 10.46
C GLU A 60 14.56 10.05 9.83
N SER A 61 14.46 9.94 8.51
CA SER A 61 13.16 9.95 7.82
C SER A 61 12.29 8.75 8.19
N LYS A 62 12.92 7.57 8.35
CA LYS A 62 12.24 6.36 8.81
C LYS A 62 11.83 6.50 10.26
N GLN A 63 12.72 7.03 11.12
CA GLN A 63 12.38 7.31 12.51
C GLN A 63 11.22 8.30 12.63
N LEU A 64 11.18 9.34 11.78
CA LEU A 64 10.08 10.29 11.73
C LEU A 64 8.79 9.62 11.25
N ALA A 65 8.85 8.78 10.21
CA ALA A 65 7.70 8.02 9.76
C ALA A 65 7.16 7.11 10.88
N LEU A 66 8.02 6.39 11.60
CA LEU A 66 7.63 5.57 12.76
C LEU A 66 7.02 6.41 13.89
N ALA A 67 7.58 7.60 14.15
CA ALA A 67 7.02 8.53 15.14
C ALA A 67 5.62 9.01 14.73
N ILE A 68 5.40 9.33 13.45
CA ILE A 68 4.08 9.68 12.91
C ILE A 68 3.10 8.51 13.04
N LEU A 69 3.52 7.27 12.76
CA LEU A 69 2.67 6.10 12.96
C LEU A 69 2.22 5.97 14.42
N ASN A 70 3.13 6.15 15.38
CA ASN A 70 2.79 6.16 16.81
C ASN A 70 1.91 7.36 17.22
N MET A 71 1.97 8.48 16.50
CA MET A 71 1.03 9.59 16.72
C MET A 71 -0.39 9.25 16.26
N PHE A 72 -0.56 8.45 15.20
CA PHE A 72 -1.88 7.99 14.77
C PHE A 72 -2.45 6.93 15.70
N ASP A 73 -1.61 5.99 16.14
CA ASP A 73 -2.02 4.90 17.00
C ASP A 73 -0.86 4.46 17.91
N ASP A 74 -0.99 4.71 19.22
CA ASP A 74 0.08 4.51 20.19
C ASP A 74 0.53 3.04 20.27
N GLY A 75 1.85 2.83 20.17
CA GLY A 75 2.46 1.50 20.20
C GLY A 75 2.19 0.64 18.96
N VAL A 76 1.66 1.19 17.87
CA VAL A 76 1.44 0.44 16.62
C VAL A 76 2.73 -0.05 15.99
N VAL A 77 3.84 0.65 16.21
CA VAL A 77 5.15 0.28 15.65
C VAL A 77 5.58 -1.12 16.11
N HIS A 78 5.24 -1.54 17.33
CA HIS A 78 5.49 -2.90 17.83
C HIS A 78 4.78 -4.01 17.02
N LEU A 79 3.76 -3.68 16.21
CA LEU A 79 3.10 -4.64 15.34
C LEU A 79 3.90 -4.95 14.06
N ILE A 80 4.91 -4.14 13.76
CA ILE A 80 5.66 -4.18 12.49
C ILE A 80 7.18 -4.11 12.70
N GLU A 81 7.67 -4.18 13.94
CA GLU A 81 9.10 -4.10 14.26
C GLU A 81 9.85 -5.36 13.80
N SER A 82 11.07 -5.17 13.29
CA SER A 82 12.00 -6.26 12.98
C SER A 82 11.36 -7.30 12.04
N ILE A 83 11.30 -8.56 12.46
CA ILE A 83 10.69 -9.67 11.72
C ILE A 83 9.16 -9.56 11.62
N ASP A 84 8.53 -8.71 12.42
CA ASP A 84 7.07 -8.61 12.44
C ASP A 84 6.51 -7.79 11.27
N ILE A 85 7.36 -7.06 10.54
CA ILE A 85 6.99 -6.34 9.31
C ILE A 85 6.41 -7.25 8.22
N ASP A 86 6.89 -8.50 8.15
CA ASP A 86 6.50 -9.49 7.14
C ASP A 86 5.45 -10.48 7.69
N ARG A 87 4.90 -10.24 8.89
CA ARG A 87 3.83 -11.06 9.44
C ARG A 87 2.55 -10.89 8.61
N PRO A 88 1.71 -11.95 8.51
CA PRO A 88 0.41 -11.88 7.85
C PRO A 88 -0.51 -10.76 8.35
N ARG A 89 -0.38 -10.33 9.62
CA ARG A 89 -1.13 -9.20 10.16
C ARG A 89 -0.86 -7.87 9.46
N ASN A 90 0.28 -7.71 8.81
CA ASN A 90 0.65 -6.54 8.02
C ASN A 90 0.45 -6.80 6.51
N ALA A 91 -0.34 -7.79 6.12
CA ALA A 91 -0.50 -8.16 4.72
C ALA A 91 -1.96 -8.42 4.34
N ILE A 92 -2.33 -8.12 3.11
CA ILE A 92 -3.64 -8.43 2.53
C ILE A 92 -3.44 -8.95 1.10
N THR A 93 -4.35 -9.77 0.58
CA THR A 93 -4.30 -10.20 -0.82
C THR A 93 -5.23 -9.38 -1.69
N LEU A 94 -4.70 -8.84 -2.78
CA LEU A 94 -5.42 -7.98 -3.73
C LEU A 94 -5.11 -8.44 -5.16
N THR A 95 -5.99 -8.13 -6.11
CA THR A 95 -5.62 -8.23 -7.53
C THR A 95 -4.60 -7.14 -7.86
N HIS A 96 -3.84 -7.33 -8.93
CA HIS A 96 -2.75 -6.43 -9.32
C HIS A 96 -3.15 -4.94 -9.32
N ASP A 97 -4.26 -4.58 -9.97
CA ASP A 97 -4.73 -3.20 -10.05
C ASP A 97 -5.05 -2.62 -8.67
N PHE A 98 -5.73 -3.39 -7.81
CA PHE A 98 -6.04 -2.94 -6.45
C PHE A 98 -4.79 -2.91 -5.56
N HIS A 99 -3.79 -3.76 -5.79
CA HIS A 99 -2.52 -3.70 -5.09
C HIS A 99 -1.80 -2.38 -5.40
N GLN A 100 -1.77 -1.95 -6.66
CA GLN A 100 -1.21 -0.65 -7.03
C GLN A 100 -1.96 0.51 -6.36
N LEU A 101 -3.30 0.52 -6.47
CA LEU A 101 -4.13 1.58 -5.85
C LEU A 101 -4.00 1.59 -4.32
N PHE A 102 -3.92 0.43 -3.68
CA PHE A 102 -3.75 0.32 -2.23
C PHE A 102 -2.36 0.81 -1.79
N GLY A 103 -1.30 0.42 -2.51
CA GLY A 103 0.06 0.90 -2.26
C GLY A 103 0.23 2.41 -2.49
N GLY A 104 -0.52 2.98 -3.43
CA GLY A 104 -0.61 4.42 -3.70
C GLY A 104 -1.54 5.21 -2.77
N PHE A 105 -2.15 4.55 -1.77
CA PHE A 105 -3.14 5.17 -0.87
C PHE A 105 -4.38 5.74 -1.57
N GLU A 106 -4.77 5.16 -2.70
CA GLU A 106 -6.00 5.51 -3.43
C GLU A 106 -7.20 4.65 -3.06
N VAL A 107 -6.97 3.46 -2.51
CA VAL A 107 -8.00 2.55 -1.98
C VAL A 107 -7.76 2.34 -0.50
N TYR A 108 -8.81 2.40 0.30
CA TYR A 108 -8.73 2.32 1.76
C TYR A 108 -9.85 1.47 2.36
N PHE A 109 -9.63 0.99 3.58
CA PHE A 109 -10.53 0.11 4.32
C PHE A 109 -11.02 0.84 5.58
N GLU A 110 -12.32 1.15 5.63
CA GLU A 110 -12.96 1.75 6.80
C GLU A 110 -13.71 0.68 7.60
N PRO A 111 -13.55 0.60 8.92
CA PRO A 111 -14.29 -0.36 9.73
C PRO A 111 -15.79 -0.07 9.69
N THR A 112 -16.60 -1.12 9.44
CA THR A 112 -18.06 -1.00 9.40
C THR A 112 -18.66 -1.35 10.76
N GLY A 113 -18.90 -0.34 11.59
CA GLY A 113 -19.52 -0.51 12.90
C GLY A 113 -18.70 -1.40 13.83
N ASN A 114 -19.34 -2.39 14.45
CA ASN A 114 -18.71 -3.31 15.41
C ASN A 114 -18.49 -4.72 14.84
N GLU A 115 -18.71 -4.92 13.54
CA GLU A 115 -18.52 -6.24 12.93
C GLU A 115 -17.02 -6.54 12.76
N PRO A 116 -16.52 -7.64 13.35
CA PRO A 116 -15.08 -7.93 13.33
C PRO A 116 -14.63 -8.20 11.88
N HIS A 117 -13.47 -7.65 11.51
CA HIS A 117 -12.85 -7.81 10.19
C HIS A 117 -13.75 -7.45 9.00
N THR A 118 -14.76 -6.60 9.23
CA THR A 118 -15.67 -6.15 8.18
C THR A 118 -15.43 -4.67 7.90
N TYR A 119 -15.24 -4.38 6.61
CA TYR A 119 -14.81 -3.07 6.16
C TYR A 119 -15.66 -2.60 4.99
N ARG A 120 -15.96 -1.31 4.98
CA ARG A 120 -16.34 -0.59 3.78
C ARG A 120 -15.05 -0.24 3.06
N VAL A 121 -14.86 -0.82 1.88
CA VAL A 121 -13.74 -0.53 1.00
C VAL A 121 -14.18 0.53 0.00
N ASP A 122 -13.41 1.60 -0.08
CA ASP A 122 -13.71 2.75 -0.92
C ASP A 122 -12.40 3.33 -1.51
N SER A 123 -12.53 4.32 -2.37
CA SER A 123 -11.41 4.95 -3.07
C SER A 123 -11.52 6.47 -3.06
N THR A 124 -10.37 7.13 -2.99
CA THR A 124 -10.23 8.58 -3.13
C THR A 124 -10.41 9.05 -4.57
N SER A 125 -10.34 8.13 -5.55
CA SER A 125 -10.59 8.41 -6.96
C SER A 125 -12.06 8.75 -7.22
N THR A 126 -12.28 9.71 -8.14
CA THR A 126 -13.60 10.25 -8.49
C THR A 126 -13.84 10.26 -10.00
N GLY A 127 -15.11 10.37 -10.40
CA GLY A 127 -15.48 10.47 -11.82
C GLY A 127 -15.14 9.21 -12.62
N ILE A 128 -14.57 9.39 -13.81
CA ILE A 128 -14.26 8.31 -14.76
C ILE A 128 -13.14 7.39 -14.24
N LEU A 129 -12.24 7.91 -13.39
CA LEU A 129 -11.13 7.15 -12.81
C LEU A 129 -11.57 6.22 -11.68
N ARG A 130 -12.79 6.42 -11.14
CA ARG A 130 -13.29 5.61 -10.04
C ARG A 130 -13.73 4.23 -10.53
N HIS A 131 -13.13 3.18 -9.98
CA HIS A 131 -13.52 1.81 -10.28
C HIS A 131 -14.97 1.55 -9.82
N ARG A 132 -15.76 0.87 -10.66
CA ARG A 132 -17.22 0.68 -10.45
C ARG A 132 -17.57 -0.16 -9.22
N ILE A 133 -16.62 -0.93 -8.71
CA ILE A 133 -16.82 -1.76 -7.53
C ILE A 133 -17.05 -0.93 -6.26
N PHE A 134 -16.61 0.34 -6.22
CA PHE A 134 -16.65 1.14 -4.99
C PHE A 134 -17.93 1.99 -4.85
N PRO A 135 -18.52 2.08 -3.63
CA PRO A 135 -18.08 1.40 -2.40
C PRO A 135 -18.54 -0.05 -2.34
N VAL A 136 -17.75 -0.90 -1.67
CA VAL A 136 -18.10 -2.31 -1.44
C VAL A 136 -17.84 -2.70 0.01
N ASN A 137 -18.73 -3.49 0.60
CA ASN A 137 -18.50 -4.10 1.91
C ASN A 137 -17.80 -5.45 1.75
N ARG A 138 -16.76 -5.67 2.54
CA ARG A 138 -15.99 -6.91 2.55
C ARG A 138 -15.69 -7.33 3.97
N THR A 139 -15.98 -8.60 4.26
CA THR A 139 -15.50 -9.28 5.46
C THR A 139 -14.25 -10.06 5.10
N LEU A 140 -13.12 -9.74 5.72
CA LEU A 140 -11.87 -10.43 5.46
C LEU A 140 -11.88 -11.80 6.13
N PHE A 141 -11.65 -12.84 5.32
CA PHE A 141 -11.73 -14.22 5.76
C PHE A 141 -10.72 -14.53 6.88
N LEU A 142 -11.22 -15.14 7.95
CA LEU A 142 -10.40 -15.76 8.97
C LEU A 142 -10.30 -17.26 8.64
N THR A 143 -9.09 -17.83 8.67
CA THR A 143 -8.97 -19.29 8.61
C THR A 143 -9.70 -19.91 9.79
N ASP A 144 -10.49 -20.98 9.58
CA ASP A 144 -11.25 -21.66 10.64
C ASP A 144 -10.34 -22.10 11.80
N THR A 145 -9.13 -22.55 11.47
CA THR A 145 -8.10 -22.98 12.42
C THR A 145 -7.39 -21.82 13.12
N ARG A 146 -7.61 -20.58 12.66
CA ARG A 146 -6.94 -19.34 13.11
C ARG A 146 -5.42 -19.48 13.18
N THR A 147 -4.85 -20.27 12.27
CA THR A 147 -3.40 -20.52 12.20
C THR A 147 -2.64 -19.38 11.54
N ILE A 148 -3.34 -18.53 10.79
CA ILE A 148 -2.79 -17.35 10.13
C ILE A 148 -3.43 -16.13 10.79
N ASP A 149 -2.59 -15.23 11.30
CA ASP A 149 -3.06 -13.94 11.84
C ASP A 149 -3.79 -13.17 10.73
N PRO A 150 -4.99 -12.64 10.99
CA PRO A 150 -5.67 -11.80 10.02
C PRO A 150 -5.01 -10.43 9.87
N PRO A 151 -5.29 -9.72 8.76
CA PRO A 151 -4.91 -8.32 8.59
C PRO A 151 -5.32 -7.51 9.81
N SER A 152 -4.37 -6.76 10.37
CA SER A 152 -4.56 -6.00 11.60
C SER A 152 -5.54 -4.85 11.35
N PRO A 153 -6.66 -4.76 12.09
CA PRO A 153 -7.57 -3.62 11.98
C PRO A 153 -6.90 -2.28 12.28
N ARG A 154 -5.91 -2.28 13.19
CA ARG A 154 -5.13 -1.08 13.54
C ARG A 154 -4.29 -0.59 12.37
N LEU A 155 -3.61 -1.51 11.67
CA LEU A 155 -2.78 -1.15 10.51
C LEU A 155 -3.64 -0.65 9.34
N LEU A 156 -4.79 -1.30 9.09
CA LEU A 156 -5.74 -0.84 8.08
C LEU A 156 -6.32 0.55 8.40
N ALA A 157 -6.63 0.82 9.67
CA ALA A 157 -7.11 2.12 10.11
C ALA A 157 -6.06 3.23 9.88
N ILE A 158 -4.79 2.95 10.17
CA ILE A 158 -3.69 3.90 9.89
C ILE A 158 -3.53 4.12 8.39
N HIS A 159 -3.52 3.06 7.59
CA HIS A 159 -3.44 3.17 6.13
C HIS A 159 -4.57 4.05 5.58
N SER A 160 -5.81 3.81 6.04
CA SER A 160 -6.97 4.62 5.69
C SER A 160 -6.82 6.09 6.11
N ALA A 161 -6.33 6.36 7.32
CA ALA A 161 -6.08 7.72 7.78
C ALA A 161 -5.03 8.44 6.90
N ILE A 162 -3.94 7.75 6.53
CA ILE A 162 -2.91 8.30 5.64
C ILE A 162 -3.50 8.59 4.26
N ALA A 163 -4.29 7.67 3.69
CA ALA A 163 -4.97 7.87 2.40
C ALA A 163 -5.85 9.12 2.39
N HIS A 164 -6.67 9.29 3.43
CA HIS A 164 -7.50 10.48 3.59
C HIS A 164 -6.68 11.75 3.73
N ILE A 165 -5.60 11.74 4.52
CA ILE A 165 -4.73 12.91 4.69
C ILE A 165 -4.06 13.28 3.37
N LEU A 166 -3.47 12.32 2.66
CA LEU A 166 -2.81 12.55 1.37
C LEU A 166 -3.77 13.11 0.32
N HIS A 167 -4.99 12.59 0.28
CA HIS A 167 -6.02 13.08 -0.64
C HIS A 167 -6.50 14.48 -0.27
N MET A 168 -6.96 14.69 0.97
CA MET A 168 -7.57 15.96 1.40
C MET A 168 -6.57 17.12 1.43
N SER A 169 -5.30 16.85 1.73
CA SER A 169 -4.24 17.87 1.71
C SER A 169 -3.66 18.13 0.31
N ALA A 170 -4.07 17.36 -0.69
CA ALA A 170 -3.44 17.28 -2.01
C ALA A 170 -1.94 16.88 -2.00
N ALA A 171 -1.40 16.46 -0.86
CA ALA A 171 -0.01 16.02 -0.75
C ALA A 171 0.28 14.78 -1.60
N GLY A 172 -0.69 13.86 -1.76
CA GLY A 172 -0.55 12.70 -2.65
C GLY A 172 -0.22 13.12 -4.08
N ARG A 173 -1.06 13.96 -4.68
CA ARG A 173 -0.84 14.49 -6.04
C ARG A 173 0.49 15.23 -6.19
N TYR A 174 0.90 15.97 -5.17
CA TYR A 174 2.19 16.64 -5.18
C TYR A 174 3.35 15.62 -5.22
N ILE A 175 3.30 14.59 -4.38
CA ILE A 175 4.30 13.51 -4.37
C ILE A 175 4.32 12.81 -5.74
N ASP A 176 3.16 12.47 -6.31
CA ASP A 176 3.07 11.80 -7.61
C ASP A 176 3.72 12.65 -8.70
N SER A 177 3.44 13.96 -8.74
CA SER A 177 4.09 14.85 -9.73
C SER A 177 5.61 14.88 -9.60
N VAL A 178 6.14 14.87 -8.36
CA VAL A 178 7.59 14.81 -8.13
C VAL A 178 8.17 13.47 -8.59
N LEU A 179 7.46 12.36 -8.39
CA LEU A 179 7.89 11.03 -8.84
C LEU A 179 7.83 10.90 -10.37
N GLU A 180 6.79 11.43 -11.01
CA GLU A 180 6.66 11.46 -12.47
C GLU A 180 7.77 12.29 -13.12
N ASP A 181 8.06 13.48 -12.59
CA ASP A 181 9.15 14.31 -13.10
C ASP A 181 10.53 13.63 -12.94
N LEU A 182 10.72 12.84 -11.87
CA LEU A 182 11.93 12.04 -11.65
C LEU A 182 12.07 10.90 -12.67
N ASP A 183 10.97 10.22 -12.97
CA ASP A 183 10.94 9.08 -13.89
C ASP A 183 11.03 9.50 -15.36
N GLN A 184 10.56 10.69 -15.73
CA GLN A 184 10.71 11.19 -17.10
C GLN A 184 12.15 11.60 -17.43
N GLY A 185 12.92 12.08 -16.45
CA GLY A 185 14.35 12.41 -16.61
C GLY A 185 14.65 13.54 -17.62
N GLU A 186 13.65 14.10 -18.27
CA GLU A 186 13.77 15.22 -19.20
C GLU A 186 13.77 16.55 -18.42
N ILE A 187 14.85 17.30 -18.56
CA ILE A 187 14.90 18.69 -18.11
C ILE A 187 14.09 19.49 -19.13
N SER A 188 12.91 19.93 -18.74
CA SER A 188 12.09 20.79 -19.58
C SER A 188 12.84 22.08 -19.88
N VAL A 189 12.86 22.45 -21.16
CA VAL A 189 13.58 23.63 -21.68
C VAL A 189 13.01 24.93 -21.11
N ASP A 190 11.76 24.90 -20.63
CA ASP A 190 11.08 26.05 -20.00
C ASP A 190 11.47 26.27 -18.52
N GLY A 191 12.33 25.41 -17.96
CA GLY A 191 12.82 25.54 -16.59
C GLY A 191 11.82 25.12 -15.51
N SER A 192 10.70 24.46 -15.89
CA SER A 192 9.71 23.95 -14.94
C SER A 192 10.19 22.74 -14.13
N THR A 193 11.21 22.02 -14.61
CA THR A 193 11.76 20.86 -13.90
C THR A 193 12.35 21.28 -12.54
N PRO A 194 11.88 20.71 -11.42
CA PRO A 194 12.28 21.13 -10.08
C PRO A 194 13.65 20.53 -9.69
N LEU A 195 14.71 20.90 -10.42
CA LEU A 195 16.04 20.32 -10.28
C LEU A 195 16.61 20.44 -8.85
N GLY A 196 16.22 21.48 -8.12
CA GLY A 196 16.56 21.66 -6.71
C GLY A 196 15.96 20.60 -5.78
N HIS A 197 14.76 20.09 -6.07
CA HIS A 197 14.18 18.97 -5.33
C HIS A 197 14.90 17.66 -5.64
N PHE A 198 15.28 17.44 -6.89
CA PHE A 198 15.99 16.21 -7.28
C PHE A 198 17.37 16.13 -6.67
N THR A 199 18.11 17.25 -6.65
CA THR A 199 19.39 17.32 -5.97
C THR A 199 19.24 17.09 -4.47
N ALA A 200 18.22 17.65 -3.83
CA ALA A 200 17.93 17.39 -2.42
C ALA A 200 17.61 15.90 -2.17
N LEU A 201 16.73 15.28 -2.96
CA LEU A 201 16.39 13.85 -2.83
C LEU A 201 17.62 12.95 -3.00
N ARG A 202 18.50 13.28 -3.95
CA ARG A 202 19.76 12.55 -4.16
C ARG A 202 20.75 12.74 -3.00
N ILE A 203 20.95 13.98 -2.56
CA ILE A 203 21.86 14.31 -1.44
C ILE A 203 21.40 13.62 -0.15
N HIS A 204 20.09 13.51 0.05
CA HIS A 204 19.50 12.85 1.21
C HIS A 204 19.31 11.33 1.05
N GLY A 205 19.81 10.73 -0.03
CA GLY A 205 19.84 9.27 -0.22
C GLY A 205 18.49 8.61 -0.53
N TRP A 206 17.51 9.41 -0.98
CA TRP A 206 16.18 8.94 -1.40
C TRP A 206 16.16 8.44 -2.85
N TRP A 207 17.02 8.99 -3.70
CA TRP A 207 17.12 8.64 -5.11
C TRP A 207 18.58 8.40 -5.48
N ASP A 208 18.86 7.30 -6.20
CA ASP A 208 20.22 6.92 -6.61
C ASP A 208 20.64 7.55 -7.96
N GLY A 209 19.77 8.35 -8.57
CA GLY A 209 20.03 9.02 -9.84
C GLY A 209 19.75 8.17 -11.07
N ARG A 210 19.16 6.97 -10.92
CA ARG A 210 18.74 6.14 -12.05
C ARG A 210 17.31 6.49 -12.44
N ILE A 211 17.12 6.69 -13.74
CA ILE A 211 15.80 6.79 -14.36
C ILE A 211 15.26 5.37 -14.47
N ARG A 212 14.04 5.13 -13.98
CA ARG A 212 13.35 3.85 -14.18
C ARG A 212 12.84 3.79 -15.61
N ALA A 213 13.57 3.10 -16.48
CA ALA A 213 13.02 2.72 -17.79
C ALA A 213 11.96 1.64 -17.56
N TYR A 214 10.72 1.93 -17.95
CA TYR A 214 9.64 0.94 -18.06
C TYR A 214 9.91 -0.04 -19.19
#